data_AF-A0AAU4N4D1-F1
#
_entry.id   AF-A0AAU4N4D1-F1
#
_cell.length_a   1.000
_cell.length_b   1.000
_cell.length_c   1.000
_cell.angle_alpha   90.00
_cell.angle_beta   90.00
_cell.angle_gamma   90.00
#
_symmetry.space_group_name_H-M   'P 1'
#
loop_
_entity.id
_entity.type
_entity.pdbx_description
1 polymer ?
#
loop_
_entity_poly.entity_id
_entity_poly.type
_entity_poly.pdbx_seq_one_letter_code
_entity_poly.pdbx_strand_id
1 'polypeptide(L)'
;MHRTLTEHARCLYGDEYRPTPACGREHHEHCFVEELTFAEAETILAMLRELCPQLVDGLLPVWVRNLAYRLVLLQRPDDPALLREAAESLWLHGPDRDDVAAELTRRADALETEPGDPAQGPGFPRPVP
;
A
#
# COMPACT_ATOMS: atom_id res chain seq x y z
N MET A 1 -20.50 -10.57 -4.23
CA MET A 1 -19.23 -9.85 -4.14
C MET A 1 -19.48 -8.39 -4.38
N HIS A 2 -18.82 -7.53 -3.58
CA HIS A 2 -18.50 -6.17 -4.02
C HIS A 2 -17.74 -6.28 -5.35
N ARG A 3 -17.90 -5.32 -6.26
CA ARG A 3 -17.19 -5.41 -7.55
C ARG A 3 -15.71 -5.10 -7.39
N THR A 4 -15.35 -4.36 -6.33
CA THR A 4 -13.98 -3.98 -6.01
C THR A 4 -13.71 -4.07 -4.51
N LEU A 5 -12.42 -4.20 -4.17
CA LEU A 5 -11.94 -4.15 -2.79
C LEU A 5 -12.30 -2.81 -2.11
N THR A 6 -12.22 -1.70 -2.85
CA THR A 6 -12.59 -0.36 -2.37
C THR A 6 -14.07 -0.25 -2.01
N GLU A 7 -14.96 -0.83 -2.82
CA GLU A 7 -16.39 -0.88 -2.50
C GLU A 7 -16.64 -1.65 -1.21
N HIS A 8 -15.94 -2.77 -1.00
CA HIS A 8 -16.06 -3.56 0.22
C HIS A 8 -15.56 -2.79 1.45
N ALA A 9 -14.36 -2.20 1.38
CA ALA A 9 -13.79 -1.42 2.47
C ALA A 9 -14.69 -0.23 2.85
N ARG A 10 -15.19 0.50 1.85
CA ARG A 10 -16.16 1.60 2.05
C ARG A 10 -17.45 1.13 2.71
N CYS A 11 -17.92 -0.06 2.35
CA CYS A 11 -19.11 -0.65 2.91
C CYS A 11 -18.95 -1.00 4.40
N LEU A 12 -17.77 -1.48 4.81
CA LEU A 12 -17.46 -1.86 6.19
C LEU A 12 -17.11 -0.67 7.09
N TYR A 13 -16.29 0.26 6.58
CA TYR A 13 -15.65 1.29 7.40
C TYR A 13 -16.16 2.72 7.10
N GLY A 14 -16.94 2.89 6.03
CA GLY A 14 -17.41 4.20 5.59
C GLY A 14 -16.50 4.90 4.58
N ASP A 15 -16.95 6.07 4.12
CA ASP A 15 -16.15 7.05 3.36
C ASP A 15 -16.52 8.46 3.84
N GLU A 16 -15.55 9.27 4.26
CA GLU A 16 -15.80 10.62 4.80
C GLU A 16 -16.28 11.58 3.71
N TYR A 17 -15.89 11.29 2.46
CA TYR A 17 -16.14 12.15 1.31
C TYR A 17 -17.38 11.70 0.52
N ARG A 18 -17.90 10.49 0.77
CA ARG A 18 -19.05 9.94 0.02
C ARG A 18 -19.99 9.13 0.92
N PRO A 19 -21.32 9.27 0.75
CA PRO A 19 -22.26 8.41 1.47
C PRO A 19 -22.03 6.94 1.13
N THR A 20 -21.95 6.08 2.15
CA THR A 20 -21.85 4.64 1.98
C THR A 20 -23.15 4.09 1.35
N PRO A 21 -23.09 3.48 0.16
CA PRO A 21 -24.28 2.91 -0.47
C PRO A 21 -24.90 1.83 0.43
N ALA A 22 -26.23 1.79 0.50
CA ALA A 22 -26.92 0.72 1.21
C ALA A 22 -26.60 -0.63 0.59
N CYS A 23 -26.05 -1.53 1.40
CA CYS A 23 -25.66 -2.87 1.04
C CYS A 23 -26.59 -3.85 1.78
N GLY A 24 -27.23 -4.76 1.04
CA GLY A 24 -28.09 -5.81 1.62
C GLY A 24 -27.33 -7.07 2.04
N ARG A 25 -26.01 -6.99 2.26
CA ARG A 25 -25.14 -8.14 2.55
C ARG A 25 -24.67 -8.11 4.01
N GLU A 26 -24.24 -9.26 4.49
CA GLU A 26 -23.56 -9.37 5.77
C GLU A 26 -22.19 -8.66 5.71
N HIS A 27 -21.96 -7.73 6.63
CA HIS A 27 -20.74 -6.92 6.76
C HIS A 27 -19.71 -7.67 7.61
N HIS A 28 -19.26 -8.82 7.12
CA HIS A 28 -18.33 -9.65 7.84
C HIS A 28 -16.87 -9.27 7.52
N GLU A 29 -16.17 -8.76 8.53
CA GLU A 29 -14.78 -8.32 8.43
C GLU A 29 -13.84 -9.42 7.87
N HIS A 30 -14.07 -10.68 8.23
CA HIS A 30 -13.24 -11.79 7.75
C HIS A 30 -13.28 -11.96 6.22
N CYS A 31 -14.41 -11.70 5.57
CA CYS A 31 -14.51 -11.76 4.11
C CYS A 31 -13.66 -10.66 3.47
N PHE A 32 -13.64 -9.47 4.05
CA PHE A 32 -12.79 -8.38 3.55
C PHE A 32 -11.30 -8.70 3.75
N VAL A 33 -10.92 -9.25 4.91
CA VAL A 33 -9.53 -9.65 5.16
C VAL A 33 -9.09 -10.72 4.15
N GLU A 34 -9.95 -11.68 3.82
CA GLU A 34 -9.67 -12.69 2.79
C GLU A 34 -9.48 -12.04 1.40
N GLU A 35 -10.42 -11.21 0.97
CA GLU A 35 -10.31 -10.47 -0.31
C GLU A 35 -9.06 -9.59 -0.37
N LEU A 36 -8.73 -8.89 0.72
CA LEU A 36 -7.53 -8.05 0.84
C LEU A 36 -6.24 -8.89 0.74
N THR A 37 -6.22 -10.06 1.38
CA THR A 37 -5.03 -10.94 1.42
C THR A 37 -4.65 -11.47 0.04
N PHE A 38 -5.64 -11.71 -0.82
CA PHE A 38 -5.44 -12.24 -2.17
C PHE A 38 -5.46 -11.16 -3.27
N ALA A 39 -5.60 -9.89 -2.91
CA ALA A 39 -5.61 -8.79 -3.87
C ALA A 39 -4.20 -8.48 -4.42
N GLU A 40 -4.15 -8.09 -5.69
CA GLU A 40 -2.94 -7.57 -6.33
C GLU A 40 -2.52 -6.23 -5.70
N ALA A 41 -1.21 -5.98 -5.66
CA ALA A 41 -0.61 -4.76 -5.11
C ALA A 41 -1.29 -3.48 -5.62
N GLU A 42 -1.56 -3.40 -6.91
CA GLU A 42 -2.21 -2.27 -7.58
C GLU A 42 -3.64 -2.05 -7.08
N THR A 43 -4.38 -3.14 -6.85
CA THR A 43 -5.75 -3.08 -6.31
C THR A 43 -5.74 -2.56 -4.88
N ILE A 44 -4.79 -3.02 -4.06
CA ILE A 44 -4.64 -2.56 -2.67
C ILE A 44 -4.22 -1.09 -2.64
N LEU A 45 -3.26 -0.67 -3.47
CA LEU A 45 -2.82 0.73 -3.55
C LEU A 45 -3.92 1.66 -4.06
N ALA A 46 -4.72 1.23 -5.04
CA ALA A 46 -5.87 1.99 -5.50
C ALA A 46 -6.88 2.23 -4.37
N MET A 47 -7.18 1.20 -3.57
CA MET A 47 -8.04 1.33 -2.39
C MET A 47 -7.46 2.30 -1.36
N LEU A 48 -6.18 2.14 -1.00
CA LEU A 48 -5.51 3.00 -0.02
C LEU A 48 -5.55 4.48 -0.44
N ARG A 49 -5.21 4.77 -1.70
CA ARG A 49 -5.18 6.13 -2.24
C ARG A 49 -6.57 6.75 -2.38
N GLU A 50 -7.60 5.94 -2.62
CA GLU A 50 -8.98 6.43 -2.71
C GLU A 50 -9.59 6.71 -1.33
N LEU A 51 -9.35 5.83 -0.34
CA LEU A 51 -10.00 5.92 0.97
C LEU A 51 -9.15 6.65 2.03
N CYS A 52 -7.86 6.86 1.76
CA CYS A 52 -6.92 7.60 2.60
C CYS A 52 -6.07 8.54 1.73
N PRO A 53 -6.70 9.53 1.03
CA PRO A 53 -5.98 10.44 0.13
C PRO A 53 -4.94 11.30 0.86
N GLN A 54 -5.11 11.48 2.18
CA GLN A 54 -4.13 12.05 3.07
C GLN A 54 -3.82 10.99 4.14
N LEU A 55 -2.55 10.68 4.40
CA LEU A 55 -2.19 9.63 5.37
C LEU A 55 -2.74 9.90 6.78
N VAL A 56 -2.92 11.17 7.13
CA VAL A 56 -3.48 11.64 8.41
C VAL A 56 -5.00 11.42 8.46
N ASP A 57 -5.69 11.61 7.35
CA ASP A 57 -7.16 11.62 7.25
C ASP A 57 -7.63 10.44 6.37
N GLY A 58 -8.13 9.39 7.02
CA GLY A 58 -8.67 8.23 6.33
C GLY A 58 -9.57 7.41 7.25
N LEU A 59 -10.69 6.92 6.71
CA LEU A 59 -11.65 6.10 7.47
C LEU A 59 -11.27 4.63 7.59
N LEU A 60 -10.21 4.19 6.91
CA LEU A 60 -9.69 2.85 7.14
C LEU A 60 -9.10 2.77 8.55
N PRO A 61 -9.52 1.77 9.36
CA PRO A 61 -8.87 1.53 10.64
C PRO A 61 -7.35 1.39 10.46
N VAL A 62 -6.59 1.93 11.42
CA VAL A 62 -5.12 1.89 11.41
C VAL A 62 -4.57 0.49 11.10
N TRP A 63 -5.18 -0.55 11.69
CA TRP A 63 -4.74 -1.93 11.47
C TRP A 63 -4.95 -2.38 10.02
N VAL A 64 -6.01 -1.93 9.34
CA VAL A 64 -6.29 -2.25 7.93
C VAL A 64 -5.22 -1.61 7.04
N ARG A 65 -4.88 -0.33 7.28
CA ARG A 65 -3.82 0.37 6.55
C ARG A 65 -2.48 -0.35 6.70
N ASN A 66 -2.13 -0.72 7.93
CA ASN A 66 -0.90 -1.44 8.23
C ASN A 66 -0.86 -2.83 7.59
N LEU A 67 -1.98 -3.55 7.58
CA LEU A 67 -2.08 -4.85 6.91
C LEU A 67 -1.93 -4.69 5.40
N ALA A 68 -2.64 -3.73 4.80
CA ALA A 68 -2.59 -3.43 3.38
C ALA A 68 -1.16 -3.10 2.92
N TYR A 69 -0.47 -2.16 3.56
CA TYR A 69 0.92 -1.83 3.21
C TYR A 69 1.86 -3.03 3.32
N ARG A 70 1.71 -3.88 4.36
CA ARG A 70 2.51 -5.11 4.48
C ARG A 70 2.28 -6.06 3.31
N LEU A 71 1.03 -6.26 2.90
CA LEU A 71 0.70 -7.12 1.76
C LEU A 71 1.27 -6.57 0.45
N VAL A 72 1.21 -5.26 0.22
CA VAL A 72 1.82 -4.64 -0.97
C VAL A 72 3.35 -4.78 -0.94
N LEU A 73 3.99 -4.54 0.21
CA LEU A 73 5.45 -4.68 0.36
C LEU A 73 5.95 -6.12 0.21
N LEU A 74 5.13 -7.13 0.50
CA LEU A 74 5.46 -8.53 0.19
C LEU A 74 5.47 -8.79 -1.33
N GLN A 75 4.64 -8.07 -2.09
CA GLN A 75 4.58 -8.19 -3.55
C GLN A 75 5.62 -7.30 -4.25
N ARG A 76 6.00 -6.17 -3.65
CA ARG A 76 6.92 -5.16 -4.19
C ARG A 76 7.95 -4.69 -3.15
N PRO A 77 8.89 -5.56 -2.75
CA PRO A 77 9.80 -5.28 -1.63
C PRO A 77 10.85 -4.20 -1.94
N ASP A 78 11.10 -3.93 -3.23
CA ASP A 78 12.20 -3.09 -3.72
C ASP A 78 11.70 -1.77 -4.34
N ASP A 79 10.46 -1.37 -4.04
CA ASP A 79 9.91 -0.07 -4.44
C ASP A 79 10.20 0.98 -3.34
N PRO A 80 11.20 1.87 -3.52
CA PRO A 80 11.59 2.83 -2.49
C PRO A 80 10.50 3.85 -2.17
N ALA A 81 9.68 4.24 -3.15
CA ALA A 81 8.56 5.16 -2.92
C ALA A 81 7.50 4.51 -2.02
N LEU A 82 7.17 3.25 -2.29
CA LEU A 82 6.24 2.48 -1.47
C LEU A 82 6.76 2.24 -0.05
N LEU A 83 8.05 1.95 0.11
CA LEU A 83 8.68 1.79 1.42
C LEU A 83 8.54 3.07 2.25
N ARG A 84 8.71 4.26 1.65
CA ARG A 84 8.50 5.54 2.34
C ARG A 84 7.05 5.80 2.68
N GLU A 85 6.13 5.59 1.74
CA GLU A 85 4.68 5.75 1.96
C GLU A 85 4.19 4.87 3.14
N ALA A 86 4.66 3.62 3.20
CA ALA A 86 4.36 2.72 4.31
C ALA A 86 5.00 3.17 5.64
N ALA A 87 6.23 3.71 5.63
CA ALA A 87 6.89 4.23 6.82
C ALA A 87 6.14 5.45 7.38
N GLU A 88 5.75 6.40 6.53
CA GLU A 88 4.95 7.57 6.89
C GLU A 88 3.63 7.17 7.56
N SER A 89 2.95 6.15 7.03
CA SER A 89 1.73 5.63 7.66
C SER A 89 1.98 5.07 9.07
N LEU A 90 3.15 4.52 9.37
CA LEU A 90 3.47 3.98 10.69
C LEU A 90 3.81 5.09 11.70
N TRP A 91 4.58 6.09 11.28
CA TRP A 91 4.97 7.24 12.12
C TRP A 91 3.76 7.99 12.70
N LEU A 92 2.62 7.96 12.01
CA LEU A 92 1.38 8.63 12.44
C LEU A 92 0.64 7.94 13.59
N HIS A 93 1.04 6.73 14.00
CA HIS A 93 0.24 5.88 14.89
C HIS A 93 0.90 5.49 16.21
N GLY A 94 1.86 6.30 16.67
CA GLY A 94 2.51 6.16 17.97
C GLY A 94 3.77 5.29 17.94
N PRO A 95 4.56 5.30 19.03
CA PRO A 95 5.97 4.89 19.00
C PRO A 95 6.20 3.38 18.85
N ASP A 96 5.15 2.56 19.01
CA ASP A 96 5.25 1.08 19.00
C ASP A 96 5.76 0.50 17.67
N ARG A 97 5.78 1.30 16.60
CA ARG A 97 6.17 0.87 15.24
C ARG A 97 7.29 1.71 14.63
N ASP A 98 7.89 2.60 15.42
CA ASP A 98 8.94 3.53 14.99
C ASP A 98 10.19 2.80 14.49
N ASP A 99 10.51 1.65 15.10
CA ASP A 99 11.62 0.79 14.68
C ASP A 99 11.41 0.22 13.27
N VAL A 100 10.20 -0.26 12.98
CA VAL A 100 9.80 -0.76 11.65
C VAL A 100 9.79 0.38 10.65
N ALA A 101 9.21 1.53 11.00
CA ALA A 101 9.16 2.68 10.13
C ALA A 101 10.57 3.18 9.76
N ALA A 102 11.48 3.26 10.74
CA ALA A 102 12.88 3.62 10.51
C ALA A 102 13.61 2.61 9.62
N GLU A 103 13.32 1.32 9.77
CA GLU A 103 13.89 0.29 8.89
C GLU A 103 13.39 0.41 7.45
N LEU A 104 12.10 0.67 7.23
CA LEU A 104 11.56 0.91 5.90
C LEU A 104 12.20 2.13 5.23
N THR A 105 12.38 3.23 5.97
CA THR A 105 13.09 4.42 5.47
C THR A 105 14.53 4.10 5.08
N ARG A 106 15.30 3.41 5.95
CA ARG A 106 16.68 3.01 5.64
C ARG A 106 16.78 2.14 4.39
N ARG A 107 15.86 1.18 4.23
CA ARG A 107 15.82 0.32 3.05
C ARG A 107 15.53 1.12 1.78
N ALA A 108 14.61 2.08 1.84
CA ALA A 108 14.33 2.97 0.71
C ALA A 108 15.58 3.78 0.31
N ASP A 109 16.27 4.37 1.29
CA ASP A 109 17.49 5.15 1.05
C ASP A 109 18.61 4.29 0.44
N ALA A 110 18.74 3.02 0.89
CA ALA A 110 19.71 2.08 0.34
C ALA A 110 19.42 1.77 -1.14
N LEU A 111 18.17 1.45 -1.49
CA LEU A 111 17.76 1.13 -2.86
C LEU A 111 17.97 2.30 -3.84
N GLU A 112 17.82 3.54 -3.38
CA GLU A 112 18.09 4.72 -4.21
C GLU A 112 19.57 5.05 -4.34
N THR A 113 20.39 4.60 -3.38
CA THR A 113 21.85 4.78 -3.41
C THR A 113 22.54 3.66 -4.17
N GLU A 114 21.87 2.52 -4.37
CA GLU A 114 22.35 1.48 -5.28
C GLU A 114 22.43 2.07 -6.70
N PRO A 115 23.61 2.05 -7.35
CA PRO A 115 23.72 2.46 -8.74
C PRO A 115 22.81 1.55 -9.54
N GLY A 116 21.77 2.12 -10.18
CA GLY A 116 20.89 1.37 -11.08
C GLY A 116 21.73 0.52 -12.02
N ASP A 117 21.35 -0.76 -12.16
CA ASP A 117 22.04 -1.77 -12.95
C ASP A 117 22.63 -1.16 -14.25
N PRO A 118 23.97 -1.17 -14.44
CA PRO A 118 24.60 -0.64 -15.65
C PRO A 118 24.17 -1.38 -16.93
N ALA A 119 23.42 -2.49 -16.83
CA ALA A 119 22.77 -3.13 -17.97
C ALA A 119 21.70 -2.26 -18.67
N GLN A 120 21.31 -1.11 -18.09
CA GLN A 120 20.39 -0.14 -18.72
C GLN A 120 21.06 1.19 -19.12
N GLY A 121 22.40 1.23 -19.25
CA GLY A 121 23.12 2.35 -19.85
C GLY A 121 22.90 2.45 -21.38
N PRO A 122 23.10 3.63 -22.00
CA PRO A 122 22.78 3.85 -23.40
C PRO A 122 23.63 2.92 -24.26
N GLY A 123 22.97 2.07 -25.04
CA GLY A 123 23.61 1.04 -25.86
C GLY A 123 24.70 1.62 -26.75
N PHE A 124 25.96 1.39 -26.39
CA PHE A 124 27.06 1.58 -27.32
C PHE A 124 27.04 0.40 -28.32
N PRO A 125 27.01 0.66 -29.64
CA PRO A 125 26.99 -0.41 -30.61
C PRO A 125 28.32 -1.17 -30.57
N ARG A 126 28.25 -2.50 -30.44
CA ARG A 126 29.42 -3.38 -30.57
C ARG A 126 29.89 -3.35 -32.04
N PRO A 127 31.21 -3.27 -32.30
CA PRO A 127 31.72 -3.34 -33.66
C PRO A 127 31.48 -4.74 -34.23
N VAL A 128 30.94 -4.77 -35.45
CA VAL A 128 30.67 -5.99 -36.22
C VAL A 128 32.01 -6.52 -36.77
N PRO A 129 32.25 -7.85 -36.80
CA PRO A 129 33.50 -8.45 -37.28
C PRO A 129 33.77 -8.24 -38.76
#